data_AF-V4U2Z3-F1
#
_entry.id   AF-V4U2Z3-F1
#
_cell.length_a   1.000
_cell.length_b   1.000
_cell.length_c   1.000
_cell.angle_alpha   90.00
_cell.angle_beta   90.00
_cell.angle_gamma   90.00
#
_symmetry.space_group_name_H-M   'P 1'
#
loop_
_entity.id
_entity.type
_entity.pdbx_description
1 polymer ?
#
loop_
_entity_poly.entity_id
_entity_poly.type
_entity_poly.pdbx_seq_one_letter_code
_entity_poly.pdbx_strand_id
1 'polypeptide(L)'
;MVRGKTQMRRIENATSRQVTFSKRRNGLLKKAFELSVLCDAEVAVIIFSPRGKLSEFASSSMQETIERYLKHTKDTRNKQQPTEQNMQHLKHEAANMVKKIELLEVSKRKLLGEGLASCTLEELQQIERQLEKSVSNIRARKNQVFNEQIAQLKEKVSVIKICFSVWEKS
;
A
#
# COMPACT_ATOMS: atom_id res chain seq x y z
N MET A 1 -33.66 -19.46 -35.20
CA MET A 1 -33.24 -18.06 -34.96
C MET A 1 -31.83 -17.87 -35.52
N VAL A 2 -31.68 -16.98 -36.50
CA VAL A 2 -30.37 -16.65 -37.10
C VAL A 2 -29.54 -15.83 -36.10
N ARG A 3 -28.26 -16.20 -35.92
CA ARG A 3 -27.36 -15.55 -34.98
C ARG A 3 -26.81 -14.25 -35.58
N GLY A 4 -27.26 -13.09 -35.09
CA GLY A 4 -26.74 -11.79 -35.53
C GLY A 4 -25.29 -11.53 -35.08
N LYS A 5 -24.54 -10.75 -35.87
CA LYS A 5 -23.19 -10.31 -35.53
C LYS A 5 -23.24 -9.37 -34.31
N THR A 6 -22.43 -9.64 -33.29
CA THR A 6 -22.33 -8.82 -32.07
C THR A 6 -21.00 -8.05 -32.06
N GLN A 7 -21.00 -6.80 -31.63
CA GLN A 7 -19.78 -6.01 -31.44
C GLN A 7 -18.95 -6.52 -30.25
N MET A 8 -17.62 -6.43 -30.33
CA MET A 8 -16.70 -6.80 -29.24
C MET A 8 -16.56 -5.67 -28.21
N ARG A 9 -17.60 -5.51 -27.40
CA ARG A 9 -17.65 -4.60 -26.24
C ARG A 9 -18.44 -5.24 -25.11
N ARG A 10 -18.40 -4.64 -23.92
CA ARG A 10 -19.22 -5.07 -22.79
C ARG A 10 -20.72 -5.04 -23.18
N ILE A 11 -21.45 -6.08 -22.81
CA ILE A 11 -22.91 -6.13 -22.98
C ILE A 11 -23.53 -5.38 -21.81
N GLU A 12 -24.25 -4.29 -22.07
CA GLU A 12 -24.82 -3.43 -21.03
C GLU A 12 -26.01 -4.08 -20.31
N ASN A 13 -26.93 -4.68 -21.07
CA ASN A 13 -28.10 -5.36 -20.50
C ASN A 13 -27.68 -6.57 -19.64
N ALA A 14 -28.05 -6.55 -18.35
CA ALA A 14 -27.61 -7.55 -17.38
C ALA A 14 -28.09 -8.97 -17.68
N THR A 15 -29.36 -9.12 -18.07
CA THR A 15 -29.95 -10.43 -18.41
C THR A 15 -29.29 -11.02 -19.65
N SER A 16 -29.12 -10.21 -20.70
CA SER A 16 -28.44 -10.61 -21.93
C SER A 16 -26.97 -10.97 -21.69
N ARG A 17 -26.28 -10.21 -20.82
CA ARG A 17 -24.91 -10.48 -20.40
C ARG A 17 -24.80 -11.80 -19.65
N GLN A 18 -25.73 -12.11 -18.74
CA GLN A 18 -25.73 -13.35 -17.99
C GLN A 18 -25.98 -14.58 -18.88
N VAL A 19 -26.98 -14.51 -19.79
CA VAL A 19 -27.24 -15.59 -20.75
C VAL A 19 -26.04 -15.79 -21.69
N THR A 20 -25.45 -14.69 -22.17
CA THR A 20 -24.28 -14.75 -23.05
C THR A 20 -23.06 -15.30 -22.34
N PHE A 21 -22.82 -14.90 -21.09
CA PHE A 21 -21.74 -15.44 -20.26
C PHE A 21 -21.87 -16.97 -20.15
N SER A 22 -23.05 -17.48 -19.78
CA SER A 22 -23.26 -18.93 -19.67
C SER A 22 -22.99 -19.66 -20.99
N LYS A 23 -23.49 -19.13 -22.12
CA LYS A 23 -23.27 -19.74 -23.44
C LYS A 23 -21.80 -19.70 -23.88
N ARG A 24 -21.14 -18.53 -23.74
CA ARG A 24 -19.74 -18.35 -24.15
C ARG A 24 -18.78 -19.12 -23.24
N ARG A 25 -19.01 -19.12 -21.93
CA ARG A 25 -18.25 -19.92 -20.97
C ARG A 25 -18.30 -21.39 -21.34
N ASN A 26 -19.50 -21.94 -21.55
CA ASN A 26 -19.65 -23.35 -21.93
C ASN A 26 -18.99 -23.64 -23.29
N GLY A 27 -19.10 -22.73 -24.26
CA GLY A 27 -18.41 -22.86 -25.55
C GLY A 27 -16.88 -22.84 -25.43
N LEU A 28 -16.33 -21.98 -24.57
CA LEU A 28 -14.90 -21.90 -24.30
C LEU A 28 -14.38 -23.18 -23.64
N LEU A 29 -15.08 -23.69 -22.62
CA LEU A 29 -14.68 -24.93 -21.95
C LEU A 29 -14.73 -26.14 -22.90
N LYS A 30 -15.74 -26.21 -23.78
CA LYS A 30 -15.78 -27.23 -24.84
C LYS A 30 -14.60 -27.15 -25.78
N LYS A 31 -14.20 -25.94 -26.21
CA LYS A 31 -13.04 -25.77 -27.08
C LYS A 31 -11.71 -26.09 -26.39
N ALA A 32 -11.59 -25.74 -25.11
CA ALA A 32 -10.43 -26.13 -24.30
C ALA A 32 -10.31 -27.65 -24.18
N PHE A 33 -11.43 -28.34 -23.94
CA PHE A 33 -11.49 -29.80 -23.89
C PHE A 33 -11.18 -30.45 -25.25
N GLU A 34 -11.76 -29.94 -26.35
CA GLU A 34 -11.45 -30.43 -27.70
C GLU A 34 -9.96 -30.29 -27.99
N LEU A 35 -9.35 -29.15 -27.67
CA LEU A 35 -7.91 -28.92 -27.87
C LEU A 35 -7.06 -29.88 -27.04
N SER A 36 -7.41 -30.11 -25.78
CA SER A 36 -6.65 -31.01 -24.92
C SER A 36 -6.67 -32.44 -25.44
N VAL A 37 -7.83 -32.91 -25.92
CA VAL A 37 -7.98 -34.28 -26.43
C VAL A 37 -7.37 -34.45 -27.82
N LEU A 38 -7.63 -33.51 -28.74
CA LEU A 38 -7.22 -33.65 -30.14
C LEU A 38 -5.71 -33.49 -30.34
N CYS A 39 -5.05 -32.70 -29.48
CA CYS A 39 -3.65 -32.36 -29.63
C CYS A 39 -2.76 -32.85 -28.48
N ASP A 40 -3.31 -33.65 -27.56
CA ASP A 40 -2.63 -34.08 -26.32
C ASP A 40 -1.99 -32.89 -25.57
N ALA A 41 -2.69 -31.76 -25.59
CA ALA A 41 -2.21 -30.52 -25.01
C ALA A 41 -2.76 -30.38 -23.59
N GLU A 42 -1.90 -30.01 -22.65
CA GLU A 42 -2.37 -29.64 -21.32
C GLU A 42 -3.01 -28.24 -21.36
N VAL A 43 -4.27 -28.17 -20.97
CA VAL A 43 -5.07 -26.94 -21.04
C VAL A 43 -5.78 -26.71 -19.71
N ALA A 44 -5.63 -25.49 -19.18
CA ALA A 44 -6.40 -25.02 -18.03
C ALA A 44 -7.06 -23.67 -18.33
N VAL A 45 -8.29 -23.49 -17.85
CA VAL A 45 -9.09 -22.27 -18.01
C VAL A 45 -9.70 -21.90 -16.67
N ILE A 46 -9.48 -20.66 -16.24
CA ILE A 46 -10.03 -20.10 -14.99
C ILE A 46 -10.92 -18.89 -15.34
N ILE A 47 -12.15 -18.87 -14.85
CA ILE A 47 -13.12 -17.82 -15.17
C ILE A 47 -13.78 -17.32 -13.88
N PHE A 48 -13.57 -16.05 -13.57
CA PHE A 48 -14.27 -15.35 -12.50
C PHE A 48 -15.44 -14.56 -13.06
N SER A 49 -16.64 -14.82 -12.56
CA SER A 49 -17.79 -13.97 -12.85
C SER A 49 -17.69 -12.64 -12.08
N PRO A 50 -18.37 -11.57 -12.51
CA PRO A 50 -18.44 -10.31 -11.75
C PRO A 50 -19.04 -10.45 -10.34
N ARG A 51 -19.71 -11.57 -10.05
CA ARG A 51 -20.25 -11.90 -8.72
C ARG A 51 -19.29 -12.74 -7.88
N GLY A 52 -18.03 -12.87 -8.30
CA GLY A 52 -17.01 -13.66 -7.59
C GLY A 52 -17.10 -15.17 -7.79
N LYS A 53 -18.14 -15.70 -8.46
CA LYS A 53 -18.24 -17.15 -8.72
C LYS A 53 -17.12 -17.62 -9.65
N LEU A 54 -16.34 -18.58 -9.17
CA LEU A 54 -15.31 -19.31 -9.91
C LEU A 54 -15.96 -20.38 -10.80
N SER A 55 -15.47 -20.50 -12.03
CA SER A 55 -15.73 -21.62 -12.93
C SER A 55 -14.42 -21.97 -13.61
N GLU A 56 -14.01 -23.23 -13.51
CA GLU A 56 -12.71 -23.67 -13.99
C GLU A 56 -12.81 -25.00 -14.76
N PHE A 57 -11.79 -25.25 -15.57
CA PHE A 57 -11.57 -26.50 -16.28
C PHE A 57 -10.06 -26.74 -16.36
N ALA A 58 -9.63 -27.97 -16.10
CA ALA A 58 -8.29 -28.45 -16.37
C ALA A 58 -8.40 -29.80 -17.08
N SER A 59 -7.50 -30.07 -18.03
CA SER A 59 -7.41 -31.40 -18.67
C SER A 59 -6.93 -32.48 -17.71
N SER A 60 -6.13 -32.12 -16.70
CA SER A 60 -5.63 -32.98 -15.63
C SER A 60 -5.93 -32.38 -14.25
N SER A 61 -4.94 -31.73 -13.63
CA SER A 61 -5.03 -31.10 -12.32
C SER A 61 -4.73 -29.61 -12.43
N MET A 62 -5.66 -28.78 -11.96
CA MET A 62 -5.49 -27.31 -11.99
C MET A 62 -4.24 -26.87 -11.24
N GLN A 63 -3.98 -27.50 -10.08
CA GLN A 63 -2.83 -27.22 -9.25
C GLN A 63 -1.52 -27.52 -10.01
N GLU A 64 -1.43 -28.69 -10.63
CA GLU A 64 -0.23 -29.09 -11.39
C GLU A 64 0.02 -28.18 -12.60
N THR A 65 -1.04 -27.81 -13.34
CA THR A 65 -0.90 -26.88 -14.46
C THR A 65 -0.40 -25.51 -13.99
N ILE A 66 -0.94 -24.99 -12.88
CA ILE A 66 -0.48 -23.72 -12.29
C ILE A 66 0.98 -23.82 -11.83
N GLU A 67 1.36 -24.90 -11.15
CA GLU A 67 2.73 -25.13 -10.69
C GLU A 67 3.72 -25.20 -11.86
N ARG A 68 3.37 -25.93 -12.93
CA ARG A 68 4.16 -26.02 -14.16
C ARG A 68 4.32 -24.65 -14.82
N TYR A 69 3.25 -23.86 -14.90
CA TYR A 69 3.31 -22.48 -15.42
C TYR A 69 4.23 -21.59 -14.56
N LEU A 70 4.11 -21.67 -13.23
CA LEU A 70 4.95 -20.89 -12.33
C LEU A 70 6.44 -21.29 -12.44
N LYS A 71 6.74 -22.58 -12.61
CA LYS A 71 8.10 -23.06 -12.87
C LYS A 71 8.62 -22.50 -14.20
N HIS A 72 7.84 -22.61 -15.27
CA HIS A 72 8.24 -22.13 -16.60
C HIS A 72 8.43 -20.61 -16.65
N THR A 73 7.58 -19.84 -15.97
CA THR A 73 7.74 -18.38 -15.89
C THR A 73 8.96 -17.97 -15.05
N LYS A 74 9.29 -18.70 -13.97
CA LYS A 74 10.55 -18.50 -13.23
C LYS A 74 11.77 -18.79 -14.12
N ASP A 75 11.76 -19.92 -14.84
CA ASP A 75 12.86 -20.31 -15.73
C ASP A 75 13.02 -19.35 -16.93
N THR A 76 11.90 -18.82 -17.45
CA THR A 76 11.91 -17.83 -18.53
C THR A 76 12.37 -16.46 -18.04
N ARG A 77 12.00 -16.04 -16.82
CA ARG A 77 12.52 -14.83 -16.18
C ARG A 77 14.02 -14.90 -15.97
N ASN A 78 14.56 -16.07 -15.61
CA ASN A 78 16.01 -16.29 -15.50
C ASN A 78 16.74 -16.15 -16.85
N LYS A 79 16.05 -16.36 -17.98
CA LYS A 79 16.62 -16.19 -19.33
C LYS A 79 16.55 -14.76 -19.89
N GLN A 80 15.81 -13.84 -19.27
CA GLN A 80 15.59 -12.46 -19.76
C GLN A 80 16.33 -11.33 -18.98
N GLN A 81 17.11 -11.65 -17.91
CA GLN A 81 18.04 -10.76 -17.12
C GLN A 81 17.42 -9.56 -16.33
N PRO A 82 18.08 -8.95 -15.29
CA PRO A 82 19.43 -9.19 -14.72
C PRO A 82 19.49 -9.60 -13.21
N THR A 83 20.56 -10.34 -12.91
CA THR A 83 21.23 -10.70 -11.63
C THR A 83 20.41 -11.03 -10.37
N GLU A 84 20.56 -12.27 -9.88
CA GLU A 84 20.29 -12.70 -8.50
C GLU A 84 20.83 -11.72 -7.45
N GLN A 85 21.91 -11.00 -7.79
CA GLN A 85 22.50 -9.93 -6.98
C GLN A 85 21.51 -8.81 -6.67
N ASN A 86 20.61 -8.42 -7.57
CA ASN A 86 19.65 -7.33 -7.32
C ASN A 86 18.53 -7.78 -6.36
N MET A 87 18.08 -9.03 -6.46
CA MET A 87 17.12 -9.60 -5.52
C MET A 87 17.75 -9.87 -4.15
N GLN A 88 19.01 -10.32 -4.12
CA GLN A 88 19.79 -10.44 -2.89
C GLN A 88 20.06 -9.07 -2.26
N HIS A 89 20.35 -8.04 -3.07
CA HIS A 89 20.52 -6.67 -2.63
C HIS A 89 19.23 -6.13 -1.99
N LEU A 90 18.07 -6.27 -2.65
CA LEU A 90 16.79 -5.86 -2.09
C LEU A 90 16.44 -6.62 -0.81
N LYS A 91 16.74 -7.92 -0.73
CA LYS A 91 16.57 -8.70 0.50
C LYS A 91 17.48 -8.20 1.62
N HIS A 92 18.73 -7.87 1.31
CA HIS A 92 19.68 -7.33 2.27
C HIS A 92 19.24 -5.94 2.75
N GLU A 93 18.80 -5.08 1.84
CA GLU A 93 18.27 -3.75 2.14
C GLU A 93 17.02 -3.83 3.03
N ALA A 94 16.10 -4.74 2.72
CA ALA A 94 14.93 -5.00 3.56
C ALA A 94 15.32 -5.47 4.97
N ALA A 95 16.29 -6.39 5.09
CA ALA A 95 16.78 -6.85 6.38
C ALA A 95 17.46 -5.71 7.18
N ASN A 96 18.21 -4.84 6.50
CA ASN A 96 18.82 -3.67 7.12
C ASN A 96 17.77 -2.66 7.60
N MET A 97 16.71 -2.44 6.83
CA MET A 97 15.60 -1.58 7.25
C MET A 97 14.87 -2.15 8.47
N VAL A 98 14.61 -3.46 8.53
CA VAL A 98 13.99 -4.10 9.69
C VAL A 98 14.83 -3.89 10.95
N LYS A 99 16.14 -4.13 10.88
CA LYS A 99 17.05 -3.87 12.01
C LYS A 99 17.04 -2.40 12.44
N LYS A 100 16.99 -1.47 11.49
CA LYS A 100 16.94 -0.03 11.79
C LYS A 100 15.64 0.34 12.49
N ILE A 101 14.51 -0.23 12.08
CA ILE A 101 13.21 -0.04 12.73
C ILE A 101 13.27 -0.55 14.16
N GLU A 102 13.77 -1.77 14.38
CA GLU A 102 13.89 -2.35 15.72
C GLU A 102 14.75 -1.48 16.66
N LEU A 103 15.90 -1.00 16.18
CA LEU A 103 16.75 -0.08 16.94
C LEU A 103 16.05 1.25 17.27
N LEU A 104 15.30 1.81 16.32
CA LEU A 104 14.53 3.04 16.54
C LEU A 104 13.40 2.82 17.54
N GLU A 105 12.73 1.68 17.51
CA GLU A 105 11.68 1.32 18.46
C GLU A 105 12.23 1.12 19.88
N VAL A 106 13.39 0.47 20.01
CA VAL A 106 14.10 0.37 21.30
C VAL A 106 14.48 1.75 21.82
N SER A 107 15.06 2.60 20.98
CA SER A 107 15.45 3.96 21.36
C SER A 107 14.23 4.79 21.79
N LYS A 108 13.11 4.70 21.05
CA LYS A 108 11.85 5.34 21.41
C LYS A 108 11.35 4.87 22.77
N ARG A 109 11.34 3.57 23.06
CA ARG A 109 10.94 3.02 24.36
C ARG A 109 11.81 3.56 25.50
N LYS A 110 13.13 3.59 25.31
CA LYS A 110 14.06 4.20 26.29
C LYS A 110 13.74 5.68 26.54
N LEU A 111 13.45 6.47 25.50
CA LEU A 111 13.03 7.87 25.64
C LEU A 111 11.68 8.03 26.39
N LEU A 112 10.81 7.02 26.34
CA LEU A 112 9.56 6.98 27.09
C LEU A 112 9.74 6.48 28.53
N GLY A 113 10.97 6.15 28.95
CA GLY A 113 11.28 5.67 30.29
C GLY A 113 11.15 4.16 30.47
N GLU A 114 10.94 3.40 29.40
CA GLU A 114 10.81 1.95 29.44
C GLU A 114 12.17 1.25 29.30
N GLY A 115 12.38 0.16 30.04
CA GLY A 115 13.57 -0.70 29.86
C GLY A 115 14.90 -0.03 30.24
N LEU A 116 14.87 0.99 31.09
CA LEU A 116 16.08 1.73 31.49
C LEU A 116 17.07 0.91 32.33
N ALA A 117 16.61 -0.16 32.97
CA ALA A 117 17.44 -1.01 33.83
C ALA A 117 18.62 -1.68 33.09
N SER A 118 18.51 -1.86 31.77
CA SER A 118 19.57 -2.42 30.93
C SER A 118 20.44 -1.35 30.25
N CYS A 119 20.26 -0.07 30.56
CA CYS A 119 21.05 1.02 29.98
C CYS A 119 22.33 1.25 30.78
N THR A 120 23.39 1.67 30.11
CA THR A 120 24.60 2.15 30.81
C THR A 120 24.39 3.58 31.32
N LEU A 121 25.28 4.03 32.22
CA LEU A 121 25.24 5.39 32.74
C LEU A 121 25.39 6.42 31.62
N GLU A 122 26.27 6.17 30.64
CA GLU A 122 26.50 7.05 29.50
C GLU A 122 25.26 7.15 28.60
N GLU A 123 24.57 6.03 28.36
CA GLU A 123 23.32 6.01 27.60
C GLU A 123 22.22 6.81 28.31
N LEU A 124 22.09 6.66 29.63
CA LEU A 124 21.12 7.40 30.45
C LEU A 124 21.38 8.90 30.42
N GLN A 125 22.64 9.32 30.58
CA GLN A 125 23.03 10.74 30.47
C GLN A 125 22.78 11.30 29.07
N GLN A 126 22.95 10.49 28.01
CA GLN A 126 22.62 10.92 26.66
C GLN A 126 21.12 11.13 26.47
N ILE A 127 20.29 10.22 26.99
CA ILE A 127 18.83 10.33 26.97
C ILE A 127 18.39 11.59 27.72
N GLU A 128 18.92 11.84 28.91
CA GLU A 128 18.64 13.02 29.71
C GLU A 128 18.94 14.31 28.93
N ARG A 129 20.16 14.46 28.41
CA ARG A 129 20.55 15.63 27.59
C ARG A 129 19.63 15.83 26.38
N GLN A 130 19.22 14.75 25.72
CA GLN A 130 18.31 14.83 24.58
C GLN A 130 16.90 15.29 24.99
N LEU A 131 16.38 14.80 26.10
CA LEU A 131 15.09 15.21 26.65
C LEU A 131 15.10 16.67 27.10
N GLU A 132 16.13 17.10 27.84
CA GLU A 132 16.30 18.49 28.27
C GLU A 132 16.34 19.45 27.09
N LYS A 133 17.14 19.14 26.07
CA LYS A 133 17.22 19.94 24.84
C LYS A 133 15.86 20.02 24.14
N SER A 134 15.15 18.89 24.03
CA SER A 134 13.84 18.83 23.38
C SER A 134 12.80 19.65 24.14
N VAL A 135 12.77 19.56 25.47
CA VAL A 135 11.88 20.35 26.32
C VAL A 135 12.19 21.84 26.22
N SER A 136 13.48 22.21 26.22
CA SER A 136 13.92 23.60 26.04
C SER A 136 13.42 24.18 24.71
N ASN A 137 13.58 23.43 23.61
CA ASN A 137 13.11 23.83 22.29
C ASN A 137 11.59 24.00 22.24
N ILE A 138 10.84 23.07 22.83
CA ILE A 138 9.37 23.17 22.90
C ILE A 138 8.94 24.41 23.68
N ARG A 139 9.60 24.69 24.82
CA ARG A 139 9.32 25.88 25.64
C ARG A 139 9.61 27.17 24.87
N ALA A 140 10.76 27.24 24.19
CA ALA A 140 11.14 28.38 23.37
C ALA A 140 10.10 28.64 22.27
N ARG A 141 9.68 27.60 21.55
CA ARG A 141 8.65 27.71 20.50
C ARG A 141 7.31 28.15 21.06
N LYS A 142 6.88 27.60 22.20
CA LYS A 142 5.63 27.99 22.86
C LYS A 142 5.65 29.45 23.29
N ASN A 143 6.76 29.92 23.87
CA ASN A 143 6.94 31.32 24.23
C ASN A 143 6.92 32.24 23.01
N GLN A 144 7.55 31.83 21.91
CA GLN A 144 7.51 32.59 20.66
C GLN A 144 6.06 32.77 20.18
N VAL A 145 5.28 31.70 20.12
CA VAL A 145 3.87 31.75 19.68
C VAL A 145 3.02 32.62 20.61
N PHE A 146 3.23 32.54 21.93
CA PHE A 146 2.52 33.41 22.87
C PHE A 146 2.88 34.88 22.70
N ASN A 147 4.16 35.20 22.48
CA ASN A 147 4.59 36.58 22.23
C ASN A 147 3.98 37.14 20.96
N GLU A 148 3.90 36.33 19.89
CA GLU A 148 3.22 36.69 18.64
C GLU A 148 1.73 36.99 18.87
N GLN A 149 1.03 36.15 19.65
CA GLN A 149 -0.38 36.37 20.00
C GLN A 149 -0.60 37.63 20.85
N ILE A 150 0.27 37.87 21.84
CA ILE A 150 0.22 39.07 22.69
C ILE A 150 0.42 40.33 21.84
N ALA A 151 1.36 40.31 20.89
CA ALA A 151 1.61 41.44 20.00
C ALA A 151 0.38 41.75 19.14
N GLN A 152 -0.26 40.74 18.54
CA GLN A 152 -1.48 40.90 17.75
C GLN A 152 -2.65 41.47 18.58
N LEU A 153 -2.81 41.03 19.83
CA LEU A 153 -3.86 41.55 20.70
C LEU A 153 -3.59 43.01 21.10
N LYS A 154 -2.34 43.37 21.41
CA LYS A 154 -1.96 44.76 21.71
C LYS A 154 -2.24 45.69 20.54
N GLU A 155 -1.96 45.24 19.31
CA GLU A 155 -2.25 45.99 18.09
C GLU A 155 -3.76 46.23 17.93
N LYS A 156 -4.60 45.19 18.10
CA LYS A 156 -6.06 45.33 18.05
C LYS A 156 -6.58 46.32 19.10
N VAL A 157 -6.08 46.26 20.33
CA VAL A 157 -6.46 47.22 21.39
C VAL A 157 -6.06 48.64 21.01
N SER A 158 -4.88 48.83 20.41
CA SER A 158 -4.42 50.14 19.93
C SER A 158 -5.37 50.70 18.86
N VAL A 159 -5.75 49.88 17.88
CA VAL A 159 -6.71 50.28 16.83
C VAL A 159 -8.05 50.68 17.43
N ILE A 160 -8.60 49.89 18.37
CA ILE A 160 -9.86 50.21 19.04
C ILE A 160 -9.77 51.55 19.80
N LYS A 161 -8.66 51.81 20.52
CA LYS A 161 -8.44 53.08 21.22
C LYS A 161 -8.40 54.27 20.26
N ILE A 162 -7.77 54.11 19.10
CA ILE A 162 -7.72 55.15 18.06
C ILE A 162 -9.14 55.41 17.53
N CYS A 163 -9.88 54.36 17.15
CA CYS A 163 -11.25 54.49 16.67
C CYS A 163 -12.16 55.19 17.69
N PHE A 164 -12.04 54.85 18.98
CA PHE A 164 -12.80 55.49 20.05
C PHE A 164 -12.45 56.98 20.19
N SER A 165 -11.16 57.33 20.13
CA SER A 165 -10.70 58.73 20.19
C SER A 165 -11.16 59.58 18.99
N VAL A 166 -11.32 58.96 17.82
CA VAL A 166 -11.87 59.62 16.63
C VAL A 166 -13.38 59.83 16.76
N TRP A 167 -14.09 58.83 17.30
CA TRP A 167 -15.53 58.92 17.55
C TRP A 167 -15.87 60.01 18.58
N GLU A 168 -15.13 60.11 19.70
CA GLU A 168 -15.36 61.18 20.69
C GLU A 168 -15.11 62.61 20.18
N LYS A 169 -14.38 62.76 19.07
CA LYS A 169 -14.07 64.07 18.47
C LYS A 169 -15.02 64.47 17.32
N SER A 170 -15.97 63.60 16.96
CA SER A 170 -16.98 63.84 15.91
C SER A 170 -18.33 64.17 16.53
#